data_AF-A0A927P9A5-F1
#
_entry.id   AF-A0A927P9A5-F1
#
_cell.length_a   1.000
_cell.length_b   1.000
_cell.length_c   1.000
_cell.angle_alpha   90.00
_cell.angle_beta   90.00
_cell.angle_gamma   90.00
#
_symmetry.space_group_name_H-M   'P 1'
#
loop_
_entity.id
_entity.type
_entity.pdbx_description
1 polymer ?
#
loop_
_entity_poly.entity_id
_entity_poly.type
_entity_poly.pdbx_seq_one_letter_code
_entity_poly.pdbx_strand_id
1 'polypeptide(L)'
;MEQAISHKGINRMDMAHAGRRSGWSDSENKLLWETADEAQQQGLPLKAVFEDIALKTGRRPNSIRNYYYAQVRQRDDGHERAPRFVPFTQQEVDWLMEQVLIARAAGQSVRSCLQKLSGGDHSLMLRYQNKYRAVIKSRPDYVHDIVDRLNRQGVSCDQPQVNHRARADIHASCRALTDEAHRSGDAELARACDTITRYLRGLRTPEPEADFAALSAARELISPIKEFLALPDEEKGPALGMFCEELAAVIGKAEGADCSGCPQ
;
A
#
# COMPACT_ATOMS: atom_id res chain seq x y z
N MET A 1 -23.12 43.61 -30.19
CA MET A 1 -24.01 42.44 -30.06
C MET A 1 -23.12 41.27 -29.65
N GLU A 2 -22.75 41.25 -28.37
CA GLU A 2 -22.02 40.16 -27.72
C GLU A 2 -22.97 38.99 -27.48
N GLN A 3 -22.49 37.76 -27.70
CA GLN A 3 -23.11 36.57 -27.11
C GLN A 3 -22.04 35.78 -26.36
N ALA A 4 -22.36 35.54 -25.10
CA ALA A 4 -21.50 35.01 -24.05
C ALA A 4 -21.34 33.49 -24.14
N ILE A 5 -20.11 33.03 -23.93
CA ILE A 5 -19.74 31.62 -23.79
C ILE A 5 -19.88 31.24 -22.31
N SER A 6 -20.90 30.43 -22.00
CA SER A 6 -21.16 29.89 -20.67
C SER A 6 -20.22 28.71 -20.37
N HIS A 7 -19.18 28.95 -19.56
CA HIS A 7 -18.35 27.90 -18.98
C HIS A 7 -19.00 27.39 -17.69
N LYS A 8 -19.65 26.21 -17.74
CA LYS A 8 -20.08 25.48 -16.55
C LYS A 8 -18.90 24.68 -15.99
N GLY A 9 -18.56 24.98 -14.74
CA GLY A 9 -17.39 24.47 -14.02
C GLY A 9 -17.37 22.95 -13.84
N ILE A 10 -16.15 22.42 -13.90
CA ILE A 10 -15.80 21.04 -13.56
C ILE A 10 -15.87 20.91 -12.03
N ASN A 11 -16.91 20.24 -11.55
CA ASN A 11 -17.11 19.99 -10.13
C ASN A 11 -16.16 18.87 -9.68
N ARG A 12 -15.20 19.24 -8.83
CA ARG A 12 -14.17 18.38 -8.24
C ARG A 12 -14.81 17.60 -7.09
N MET A 13 -15.47 16.49 -7.40
CA MET A 13 -16.07 15.60 -6.39
C MET A 13 -15.00 14.75 -5.71
N ASP A 14 -14.94 14.93 -4.39
CA ASP A 14 -14.36 14.13 -3.31
C ASP A 14 -13.88 12.71 -3.66
N MET A 15 -12.56 12.55 -3.76
CA MET A 15 -11.89 11.26 -3.69
C MET A 15 -11.75 10.82 -2.23
N ALA A 16 -12.86 10.41 -1.64
CA ALA A 16 -12.88 9.76 -0.33
C ALA A 16 -12.01 8.49 -0.37
N HIS A 17 -11.03 8.42 0.54
CA HIS A 17 -10.19 7.24 0.79
C HIS A 17 -11.06 6.07 1.29
N ALA A 18 -11.64 5.31 0.35
CA ALA A 18 -12.34 4.08 0.67
C ALA A 18 -11.33 3.09 1.27
N GLY A 19 -11.53 2.79 2.56
CA GLY A 19 -10.78 1.78 3.31
C GLY A 19 -10.73 0.44 2.56
N ARG A 20 -9.80 -0.44 2.97
CA ARG A 20 -9.62 -1.78 2.38
C ARG A 20 -10.95 -2.56 2.38
N ARG A 21 -11.72 -2.44 1.29
CA ARG A 21 -12.96 -3.18 1.08
C ARG A 21 -12.62 -4.66 0.92
N SER A 22 -12.96 -5.45 1.92
CA SER A 22 -12.86 -6.91 1.87
C SER A 22 -14.00 -7.45 1.01
N GLY A 23 -13.69 -7.99 -0.17
CA GLY A 23 -14.65 -8.63 -1.08
C GLY A 23 -15.10 -7.78 -2.27
N TRP A 24 -15.78 -8.43 -3.22
CA TRP A 24 -16.44 -7.83 -4.40
C TRP A 24 -17.94 -7.89 -4.19
N SER A 25 -18.65 -6.77 -4.34
CA SER A 25 -20.11 -6.78 -4.30
C SER A 25 -20.70 -7.31 -5.60
N ASP A 26 -21.92 -7.83 -5.54
CA ASP A 26 -22.65 -8.30 -6.73
C ASP A 26 -22.82 -7.19 -7.78
N SER A 27 -23.04 -5.96 -7.31
CA SER A 27 -23.15 -4.79 -8.19
C SER A 27 -21.84 -4.49 -8.95
N GLU A 28 -20.68 -4.59 -8.28
CA GLU A 28 -19.38 -4.39 -8.91
C GLU A 28 -19.02 -5.54 -9.85
N ASN A 29 -19.41 -6.77 -9.49
CA ASN A 29 -19.22 -7.94 -10.34
C ASN A 29 -20.05 -7.81 -11.63
N LYS A 30 -21.34 -7.49 -11.51
CA LYS A 30 -22.24 -7.27 -12.64
C LYS A 30 -21.73 -6.18 -13.57
N LEU A 31 -21.38 -5.02 -13.02
CA LEU A 31 -20.81 -3.89 -13.77
C LEU A 31 -19.56 -4.31 -14.55
N LEU A 32 -18.66 -5.08 -13.93
CA LEU A 32 -17.44 -5.55 -14.59
C LEU A 32 -17.74 -6.45 -15.79
N TRP A 33 -18.66 -7.40 -15.64
CA TRP A 33 -18.98 -8.34 -16.71
C TRP A 33 -19.72 -7.68 -17.86
N GLU A 34 -20.72 -6.84 -17.58
CA GLU A 34 -21.46 -6.11 -18.61
C GLU A 34 -20.51 -5.21 -19.41
N THR A 35 -19.65 -4.45 -18.73
CA THR A 35 -18.68 -3.56 -19.40
C THR A 35 -17.62 -4.35 -20.20
N ALA A 36 -17.20 -5.52 -19.71
CA ALA A 36 -16.24 -6.37 -20.43
C ALA A 36 -16.86 -7.01 -21.67
N ASP A 37 -18.10 -7.49 -21.58
CA ASP A 37 -18.84 -8.09 -22.70
C ASP A 37 -19.12 -7.06 -23.80
N GLU A 38 -19.57 -5.85 -23.42
CA GLU A 38 -19.77 -4.73 -24.34
C GLU A 38 -18.48 -4.34 -25.05
N ALA A 39 -17.36 -4.23 -24.32
CA ALA A 39 -16.07 -3.90 -24.90
C ALA A 39 -15.58 -5.00 -25.85
N GLN A 40 -15.81 -6.27 -25.53
CA GLN A 40 -15.47 -7.39 -26.40
C GLN A 40 -16.28 -7.36 -27.70
N GLN A 41 -17.58 -7.05 -27.63
CA GLN A 41 -18.42 -6.87 -28.83
C GLN A 41 -17.96 -5.70 -29.69
N GLN A 42 -17.44 -4.64 -29.08
CA GLN A 42 -16.93 -3.45 -29.77
C GLN A 42 -15.45 -3.57 -30.20
N GLY A 43 -14.77 -4.68 -29.90
CA GLY A 43 -13.35 -4.88 -30.22
C GLY A 43 -12.40 -3.99 -29.40
N LEU A 44 -12.85 -3.44 -28.28
CA LEU A 44 -12.05 -2.59 -27.40
C LEU A 44 -11.12 -3.43 -26.50
N PRO A 45 -9.92 -2.92 -26.16
CA PRO A 45 -9.00 -3.63 -25.28
C PRO A 45 -9.52 -3.66 -23.84
N LEU A 46 -9.49 -4.83 -23.20
CA LEU A 46 -9.87 -5.03 -21.78
C LEU A 46 -9.15 -4.09 -20.80
N LYS A 47 -7.98 -3.56 -21.18
CA LYS A 47 -7.28 -2.55 -20.39
C LYS A 47 -8.15 -1.30 -20.16
N ALA A 48 -8.84 -0.82 -21.20
CA ALA A 48 -9.71 0.36 -21.10
C ALA A 48 -10.89 0.09 -20.16
N VAL A 49 -11.46 -1.12 -20.22
CA VAL A 49 -12.53 -1.58 -19.31
C VAL A 49 -12.06 -1.54 -17.86
N PHE A 50 -10.85 -2.02 -17.56
CA PHE A 50 -10.34 -2.01 -16.19
C PHE A 50 -10.06 -0.60 -15.65
N GLU A 51 -9.69 0.34 -16.52
CA GLU A 51 -9.51 1.75 -16.16
C GLU A 51 -10.86 2.44 -15.89
N ASP A 52 -11.87 2.20 -16.73
CA ASP A 52 -13.22 2.74 -16.55
C ASP A 52 -13.88 2.22 -15.25
N ILE A 53 -13.77 0.91 -14.99
CA ILE A 53 -14.30 0.31 -13.75
C ILE A 53 -13.54 0.81 -12.54
N ALA A 54 -12.23 1.07 -12.66
CA ALA A 54 -11.44 1.64 -11.57
C ALA A 54 -11.96 3.03 -11.18
N LEU A 55 -12.33 3.85 -12.17
CA LEU A 55 -12.91 5.16 -11.96
C LEU A 55 -14.29 5.05 -11.28
N LYS A 56 -15.16 4.15 -11.74
CA LYS A 56 -16.52 3.98 -11.23
C LYS A 56 -16.59 3.36 -9.83
N THR A 57 -15.69 2.42 -9.52
CA THR A 57 -15.74 1.64 -8.26
C THR A 57 -14.75 2.13 -7.20
N GLY A 58 -13.79 2.97 -7.59
CA GLY A 58 -12.65 3.35 -6.75
C GLY A 58 -11.65 2.22 -6.50
N ARG A 59 -11.81 1.05 -7.16
CA ARG A 59 -10.88 -0.07 -7.04
C ARG A 59 -9.64 0.15 -7.89
N ARG A 60 -8.51 -0.46 -7.49
CA ARG A 60 -7.28 -0.42 -8.27
C ARG A 60 -7.43 -1.24 -9.57
N PRO A 61 -7.00 -0.74 -10.74
CA PRO A 61 -7.06 -1.48 -12.01
C PRO A 61 -6.47 -2.90 -11.93
N ASN A 62 -5.36 -3.06 -11.20
CA ASN A 62 -4.72 -4.36 -11.00
C ASN A 62 -5.60 -5.33 -10.18
N SER A 63 -6.37 -4.82 -9.22
CA SER A 63 -7.32 -5.63 -8.44
C SER A 63 -8.48 -6.10 -9.32
N ILE A 64 -8.98 -5.22 -10.20
CA ILE A 64 -10.06 -5.51 -11.15
C ILE A 64 -9.61 -6.59 -12.14
N ARG A 65 -8.47 -6.37 -12.78
CA ARG A 65 -7.84 -7.34 -13.69
C ARG A 65 -7.67 -8.71 -13.03
N ASN A 66 -7.13 -8.74 -11.82
CA ASN A 66 -6.89 -10.00 -11.11
C ASN A 66 -8.19 -10.75 -10.79
N TYR A 67 -9.24 -10.02 -10.40
CA TYR A 67 -10.56 -10.60 -10.14
C TYR A 67 -11.21 -11.12 -11.42
N TYR A 68 -11.21 -10.32 -12.49
CA TYR A 68 -11.74 -10.70 -13.81
C TYR A 68 -11.16 -12.04 -14.28
N TYR A 69 -9.84 -12.16 -14.36
CA TYR A 69 -9.21 -13.42 -14.78
C TYR A 69 -9.41 -14.56 -13.77
N ALA A 70 -9.56 -14.28 -12.48
CA ALA A 70 -9.90 -15.31 -11.50
C ALA A 70 -11.30 -15.90 -11.75
N GLN A 71 -12.26 -15.07 -12.14
CA GLN A 71 -13.63 -15.48 -12.42
C GLN A 71 -13.79 -16.11 -13.82
N VAL A 72 -13.12 -15.57 -14.86
CA VAL A 72 -13.04 -16.22 -16.19
C VAL A 72 -12.52 -17.66 -16.03
N ARG A 73 -11.43 -17.82 -15.27
CA ARG A 73 -10.89 -19.15 -14.98
C ARG A 73 -11.93 -20.03 -14.30
N GLN A 74 -12.65 -19.58 -13.28
CA GLN A 74 -13.68 -20.41 -12.62
C GLN A 74 -14.81 -20.88 -13.56
N ARG A 75 -15.06 -20.19 -14.69
CA ARG A 75 -16.09 -20.57 -15.67
C ARG A 75 -15.60 -21.61 -16.69
N ASP A 76 -14.30 -21.74 -16.91
CA ASP A 76 -13.68 -22.66 -17.91
C ASP A 76 -13.44 -24.10 -17.38
N ASP A 77 -14.10 -24.53 -16.29
CA ASP A 77 -13.70 -25.67 -15.45
C ASP A 77 -14.10 -27.07 -15.96
N GLY A 78 -13.76 -27.39 -17.21
CA GLY A 78 -13.85 -28.76 -17.76
C GLY A 78 -12.54 -29.59 -17.72
N HIS A 79 -11.42 -29.02 -17.28
CA HIS A 79 -10.12 -29.73 -17.24
C HIS A 79 -9.57 -29.78 -15.81
N GLU A 80 -9.22 -30.99 -15.34
CA GLU A 80 -8.54 -31.25 -14.07
C GLU A 80 -7.34 -30.32 -13.91
N ARG A 81 -7.37 -29.48 -12.86
CA ARG A 81 -6.38 -28.43 -12.65
C ARG A 81 -5.21 -28.91 -11.81
N ALA A 82 -4.01 -28.58 -12.29
CA ALA A 82 -2.83 -28.48 -11.43
C ALA A 82 -3.11 -27.48 -10.28
N PRO A 83 -2.72 -27.80 -9.04
CA PRO A 83 -3.03 -26.99 -7.87
C PRO A 83 -2.55 -25.54 -7.98
N ARG A 84 -3.40 -24.60 -7.55
CA ARG A 84 -3.17 -23.12 -7.58
C ARG A 84 -1.88 -22.66 -6.90
N PHE A 85 -1.40 -23.44 -5.94
CA PHE A 85 -0.20 -23.15 -5.18
C PHE A 85 0.50 -24.46 -4.85
N VAL A 86 1.59 -24.74 -5.54
CA VAL A 86 2.54 -25.78 -5.15
C VAL A 86 3.62 -25.09 -4.31
N PRO A 87 3.70 -25.35 -3.00
CA PRO A 87 4.81 -24.85 -2.20
C PRO A 87 6.11 -25.47 -2.70
N PHE A 88 7.20 -24.71 -2.60
CA PHE A 88 8.52 -25.28 -2.79
C PHE A 88 8.84 -26.20 -1.61
N THR A 89 9.17 -27.45 -1.90
CA THR A 89 9.83 -28.36 -0.97
C THR A 89 11.22 -27.80 -0.61
N GLN A 90 11.76 -28.18 0.55
CA GLN A 90 13.08 -27.70 0.95
C GLN A 90 14.17 -28.10 -0.07
N GLN A 91 14.09 -29.31 -0.63
CA GLN A 91 15.02 -29.77 -1.67
C GLN A 91 14.97 -28.90 -2.94
N GLU A 92 13.79 -28.47 -3.38
CA GLU A 92 13.67 -27.53 -4.51
C GLU A 92 14.26 -26.16 -4.17
N VAL A 93 14.17 -25.72 -2.90
CA VAL A 93 14.81 -24.48 -2.45
C VAL A 93 16.32 -24.62 -2.46
N ASP A 94 16.85 -25.71 -1.90
CA ASP A 94 18.29 -25.99 -1.84
C ASP A 94 18.87 -26.00 -3.27
N TRP A 95 18.24 -26.79 -4.16
CA TRP A 95 18.62 -26.87 -5.57
C TRP A 95 18.56 -25.51 -6.26
N LEU A 96 17.46 -24.78 -6.13
CA LEU A 96 17.30 -23.47 -6.77
C LEU A 96 18.38 -22.48 -6.31
N MET A 97 18.62 -22.40 -5.01
CA MET A 97 19.60 -21.47 -4.43
C MET A 97 21.01 -21.83 -4.87
N GLU A 98 21.36 -23.12 -4.85
CA GLU A 98 22.67 -23.62 -5.27
C GLU A 98 22.93 -23.33 -6.76
N GLN A 99 21.98 -23.65 -7.64
CA GLN A 99 22.10 -23.37 -9.07
C GLN A 99 22.29 -21.88 -9.37
N VAL A 100 21.53 -21.01 -8.70
CA VAL A 100 21.62 -19.57 -8.92
C VAL A 100 22.95 -19.00 -8.39
N LEU A 101 23.42 -19.47 -7.24
CA LEU A 101 24.69 -19.02 -6.63
C LEU A 101 25.91 -19.48 -7.45
N ILE A 102 25.90 -20.72 -7.95
CA ILE A 102 26.94 -21.23 -8.86
C ILE A 102 26.95 -20.42 -10.17
N ALA A 103 25.77 -20.21 -10.77
CA ALA A 103 25.67 -19.42 -12.00
C ALA A 103 26.18 -17.99 -11.81
N ARG A 104 25.88 -17.38 -10.66
CA ARG A 104 26.37 -16.04 -10.31
C ARG A 104 27.89 -16.01 -10.13
N ALA A 105 28.48 -17.02 -9.48
CA ALA A 105 29.93 -17.16 -9.36
C ALA A 105 30.61 -17.27 -10.74
N ALA A 106 29.93 -17.87 -11.72
CA ALA A 106 30.36 -17.91 -13.12
C ALA A 106 30.06 -16.62 -13.93
N GLY A 107 29.63 -15.53 -13.27
CA GLY A 107 29.34 -14.25 -13.91
C GLY A 107 27.98 -14.18 -14.64
N GLN A 108 27.12 -15.19 -14.49
CA GLN A 108 25.79 -15.16 -15.12
C GLN A 108 24.80 -14.34 -14.29
N SER A 109 23.93 -13.59 -14.97
CA SER A 109 22.83 -12.90 -14.29
C SER A 109 21.80 -13.89 -13.76
N VAL A 110 21.24 -13.61 -12.58
CA VAL A 110 20.17 -14.40 -11.97
C VAL A 110 19.02 -14.61 -12.96
N ARG A 111 18.62 -13.56 -13.70
CA ARG A 111 17.53 -13.65 -14.67
C ARG A 111 17.83 -14.64 -15.80
N SER A 112 19.06 -14.62 -16.34
CA SER A 112 19.46 -15.57 -17.38
C SER A 112 19.49 -17.01 -16.86
N CYS A 113 20.01 -17.23 -15.66
CA CYS A 113 19.99 -18.54 -14.99
C CYS A 113 18.55 -19.05 -14.84
N LEU A 114 17.64 -18.24 -14.26
CA LEU A 114 16.26 -18.65 -14.03
C LEU A 114 15.49 -18.92 -15.33
N GLN A 115 15.75 -18.17 -16.40
CA GLN A 115 15.16 -18.42 -17.72
C GLN A 115 15.58 -19.78 -18.29
N LYS A 116 16.85 -20.17 -18.08
CA LYS A 116 17.35 -21.50 -18.47
C LYS A 116 16.72 -22.59 -17.61
N LEU A 117 16.69 -22.41 -16.28
CA LEU A 117 16.12 -23.39 -15.33
C LEU A 117 14.62 -23.62 -15.55
N SER A 118 13.89 -22.62 -16.06
CA SER A 118 12.47 -22.75 -16.34
C SER A 118 12.15 -23.34 -17.71
N GLY A 119 13.16 -23.61 -18.56
CA GLY A 119 12.94 -24.19 -19.89
C GLY A 119 12.06 -23.34 -20.81
N GLY A 120 12.01 -22.02 -20.58
CA GLY A 120 11.11 -21.12 -21.31
C GLY A 120 9.73 -20.93 -20.69
N ASP A 121 9.36 -21.69 -19.65
CA ASP A 121 8.12 -21.46 -18.90
C ASP A 121 8.23 -20.15 -18.09
N HIS A 122 7.49 -19.13 -18.52
CA HIS A 122 7.49 -17.82 -17.89
C HIS A 122 6.83 -17.84 -16.50
N SER A 123 5.81 -18.68 -16.28
CA SER A 123 5.13 -18.81 -14.99
C SER A 123 6.05 -19.46 -13.97
N LEU A 124 6.76 -20.53 -14.37
CA LEU A 124 7.76 -21.18 -13.52
C LEU A 124 8.95 -20.27 -13.24
N MET A 125 9.45 -19.55 -14.24
CA MET A 125 10.51 -18.54 -14.07
C MET A 125 10.13 -17.51 -12.99
N LEU A 126 8.90 -16.98 -13.03
CA LEU A 126 8.42 -16.03 -12.03
C LEU A 126 8.34 -16.66 -10.64
N ARG A 127 7.93 -17.93 -10.53
CA ARG A 127 7.93 -18.66 -9.24
C ARG A 127 9.34 -18.79 -8.68
N TYR A 128 10.31 -19.22 -9.48
CA TYR A 128 11.72 -19.29 -9.06
C TYR A 128 12.26 -17.92 -8.66
N GLN A 129 11.93 -16.88 -9.42
CA GLN A 129 12.39 -15.53 -9.12
C GLN A 129 11.83 -15.01 -7.79
N ASN A 130 10.54 -15.24 -7.54
CA ASN A 130 9.89 -14.87 -6.29
C ASN A 130 10.47 -15.66 -5.12
N LYS A 131 10.72 -16.96 -5.32
CA LYS A 131 11.29 -17.83 -4.29
C LYS A 131 12.70 -17.41 -3.92
N TYR A 132 13.58 -17.18 -4.90
CA TYR A 132 14.94 -16.71 -4.69
C TYR A 132 14.98 -15.42 -3.87
N ARG A 133 14.19 -14.40 -4.27
CA ARG A 133 14.10 -13.12 -3.53
C ARG A 133 13.58 -13.31 -2.11
N ALA A 134 12.57 -14.16 -1.92
CA ALA A 134 12.01 -14.41 -0.60
C ALA A 134 13.05 -15.07 0.33
N VAL A 135 13.82 -16.04 -0.17
CA VAL A 135 14.83 -16.74 0.63
C VAL A 135 15.93 -15.80 1.07
N ILE A 136 16.52 -15.02 0.15
CA ILE A 136 17.58 -14.07 0.51
C ILE A 136 17.07 -13.04 1.53
N LYS A 137 15.83 -12.57 1.38
CA LYS A 137 15.24 -11.61 2.30
C LYS A 137 14.94 -12.19 3.69
N SER A 138 14.47 -13.43 3.77
CA SER A 138 13.89 -13.99 5.01
C SER A 138 14.81 -14.95 5.75
N ARG A 139 15.86 -15.47 5.10
CA ARG A 139 16.74 -16.51 5.66
C ARG A 139 18.22 -16.22 5.34
N PRO A 140 18.80 -15.11 5.83
CA PRO A 140 20.17 -14.73 5.51
C PRO A 140 21.20 -15.77 5.96
N ASP A 141 21.03 -16.37 7.15
CA ASP A 141 21.95 -17.37 7.70
C ASP A 141 21.98 -18.64 6.84
N TYR A 142 20.82 -19.13 6.41
CA TYR A 142 20.72 -20.25 5.48
C TYR A 142 21.43 -19.97 4.14
N VAL A 143 21.36 -18.73 3.64
CA VAL A 143 22.09 -18.37 2.41
C VAL A 143 23.59 -18.30 2.66
N HIS A 144 24.01 -17.83 3.83
CA HIS A 144 25.41 -17.83 4.25
C HIS A 144 25.98 -19.25 4.29
N ASP A 145 25.27 -20.20 4.90
CA ASP A 145 25.70 -21.61 4.97
C ASP A 145 25.90 -22.23 3.57
N ILE A 146 25.03 -21.91 2.62
CA ILE A 146 25.17 -22.38 1.23
C ILE A 146 26.40 -21.77 0.57
N VAL A 147 26.59 -20.46 0.73
CA VAL A 147 27.74 -19.74 0.19
C VAL A 147 29.04 -20.30 0.75
N ASP A 148 29.13 -20.51 2.06
CA ASP A 148 30.30 -21.10 2.72
C ASP A 148 30.57 -22.53 2.27
N ARG A 149 29.51 -23.33 2.08
CA ARG A 149 29.62 -24.69 1.53
C ARG A 149 30.17 -24.65 0.09
N LEU A 150 29.67 -23.76 -0.75
CA LEU A 150 30.14 -23.59 -2.13
C LEU A 150 31.57 -23.08 -2.20
N ASN A 151 31.94 -22.12 -1.36
CA ASN A 151 33.31 -21.60 -1.27
C ASN A 151 34.29 -22.69 -0.84
N ARG A 152 33.93 -23.55 0.12
CA ARG A 152 34.72 -24.74 0.51
C ARG A 152 34.88 -25.76 -0.62
N GLN A 153 33.94 -25.80 -1.57
CA GLN A 153 34.01 -26.65 -2.77
C GLN A 153 34.78 -25.98 -3.93
N GLY A 154 35.35 -24.79 -3.71
CA GLY A 154 36.12 -24.06 -4.72
C GLY A 154 35.28 -23.18 -5.66
N VAL A 155 33.98 -23.04 -5.41
CA VAL A 155 33.11 -22.11 -6.15
C VAL A 155 33.17 -20.75 -5.47
N SER A 156 33.91 -19.80 -6.05
CA SER A 156 34.04 -18.43 -5.53
C SER A 156 32.72 -17.67 -5.61
N CYS A 157 31.89 -17.79 -4.57
CA CYS A 157 30.55 -17.23 -4.51
C CYS A 157 30.47 -16.12 -3.46
N ASP A 158 30.01 -14.95 -3.88
CA ASP A 158 29.72 -13.85 -2.96
C ASP A 158 28.30 -13.94 -2.41
N GLN A 159 28.14 -13.58 -1.14
CA GLN A 159 26.83 -13.51 -0.51
C GLN A 159 25.93 -12.48 -1.23
N PRO A 160 24.70 -12.85 -1.62
CA PRO A 160 23.79 -11.93 -2.29
C PRO A 160 23.25 -10.90 -1.31
N GLN A 161 23.33 -9.62 -1.70
CA GLN A 161 22.82 -8.52 -0.90
C GLN A 161 21.34 -8.24 -1.22
N VAL A 162 20.54 -8.02 -0.17
CA VAL A 162 19.18 -7.51 -0.31
C VAL A 162 19.28 -5.99 -0.41
N ASN A 163 18.84 -5.44 -1.54
CA ASN A 163 18.65 -3.99 -1.65
C ASN A 163 17.51 -3.57 -0.72
N HIS A 164 17.85 -3.19 0.51
CA HIS A 164 17.01 -2.37 1.36
C HIS A 164 16.97 -0.98 0.74
N ARG A 165 16.15 -0.80 -0.31
CA ARG A 165 15.70 0.54 -0.64
C ARG A 165 14.92 1.01 0.57
N ALA A 166 15.60 1.71 1.49
CA ALA A 166 14.93 2.54 2.47
C ALA A 166 13.98 3.40 1.65
N ARG A 167 12.68 3.21 1.86
CA ARG A 167 11.69 4.08 1.24
C ARG A 167 12.05 5.46 1.77
N ALA A 168 12.63 6.30 0.93
CA ALA A 168 13.11 7.60 1.37
C ALA A 168 11.96 8.31 2.08
N ASP A 169 12.20 8.65 3.35
CA ASP A 169 11.26 9.44 4.10
C ASP A 169 11.09 10.76 3.35
N ILE A 170 9.86 11.05 2.93
CA ILE A 170 9.57 12.25 2.15
C ILE A 170 9.98 13.50 2.92
N HIS A 171 9.93 13.47 4.27
CA HIS A 171 10.40 14.58 5.10
C HIS A 171 11.92 14.72 5.02
N ALA A 172 12.67 13.63 5.16
CA ALA A 172 14.12 13.63 4.98
C ALA A 172 14.55 14.08 3.57
N SER A 173 13.90 13.57 2.52
CA SER A 173 14.17 13.99 1.14
C SER A 173 13.83 15.45 0.88
N CYS A 174 12.72 15.94 1.44
CA CYS A 174 12.35 17.35 1.36
C CYS A 174 13.34 18.27 2.09
N ARG A 175 13.82 17.86 3.29
CA ARG A 175 14.86 18.62 4.00
C ARG A 175 16.13 18.72 3.17
N ALA A 176 16.62 17.58 2.67
CA ALA A 176 17.81 17.56 1.83
C ALA A 176 17.67 18.41 0.56
N LEU A 177 16.48 18.42 -0.07
CA LEU A 177 16.19 19.24 -1.25
C LEU A 177 16.26 20.75 -0.92
N THR A 178 15.60 21.19 0.14
CA THR A 178 15.64 22.58 0.60
C THR A 178 17.06 23.00 0.99
N ASP A 179 17.78 22.15 1.75
CA ASP A 179 19.14 22.45 2.22
C ASP A 179 20.13 22.59 1.06
N GLU A 180 19.99 21.77 0.01
CA GLU A 180 20.80 21.88 -1.20
C GLU A 180 20.43 23.12 -2.03
N ALA A 181 19.14 23.42 -2.17
CA ALA A 181 18.67 24.61 -2.86
C ALA A 181 19.17 25.89 -2.18
N HIS A 182 19.15 25.95 -0.85
CA HIS A 182 19.71 27.07 -0.09
C HIS A 182 21.23 27.17 -0.23
N ARG A 183 21.95 26.03 -0.24
CA ARG A 183 23.40 25.99 -0.46
C ARG A 183 23.82 26.44 -1.85
N SER A 184 22.96 26.31 -2.86
CA SER A 184 23.24 26.77 -4.22
C SER A 184 23.33 28.30 -4.34
N GLY A 185 22.78 29.05 -3.39
CA GLY A 185 22.75 30.52 -3.42
C GLY A 185 21.71 31.13 -4.37
N ASP A 186 20.96 30.32 -5.12
CA ASP A 186 19.87 30.78 -5.99
C ASP A 186 18.57 30.94 -5.19
N ALA A 187 18.14 32.19 -5.02
CA ALA A 187 16.97 32.54 -4.24
C ALA A 187 15.64 32.09 -4.89
N GLU A 188 15.57 31.98 -6.23
CA GLU A 188 14.38 31.48 -6.91
C GLU A 188 14.30 29.96 -6.83
N LEU A 189 15.43 29.28 -6.96
CA LEU A 189 15.51 27.82 -6.77
C LEU A 189 15.13 27.43 -5.34
N ALA A 190 15.66 28.14 -4.35
CA ALA A 190 15.28 28.01 -2.94
C ALA A 190 13.75 28.12 -2.75
N ARG A 191 13.14 29.20 -3.27
CA ARG A 191 11.69 29.43 -3.18
C ARG A 191 10.87 28.34 -3.85
N ALA A 192 11.30 27.89 -5.03
CA ALA A 192 10.63 26.83 -5.78
C ALA A 192 10.68 25.51 -5.01
N CYS A 193 11.86 25.12 -4.50
CA CYS A 193 12.05 23.92 -3.69
C CYS A 193 11.22 23.97 -2.40
N ASP A 194 11.21 25.09 -1.68
CA ASP A 194 10.39 25.27 -0.47
C ASP A 194 8.90 25.14 -0.75
N THR A 195 8.44 25.70 -1.86
CA THR A 195 7.04 25.61 -2.28
C THR A 195 6.66 24.18 -2.62
N ILE A 196 7.47 23.48 -3.42
CA ILE A 196 7.26 22.08 -3.78
C ILE A 196 7.27 21.20 -2.53
N THR A 197 8.23 21.40 -1.62
CA THR A 197 8.33 20.67 -0.36
C THR A 197 7.11 20.91 0.53
N ARG A 198 6.57 22.13 0.61
CA ARG A 198 5.34 22.43 1.35
C ARG A 198 4.16 21.65 0.77
N TYR A 199 3.98 21.65 -0.55
CA TYR A 199 2.94 20.86 -1.21
C TYR A 199 3.13 19.37 -1.00
N LEU A 200 4.35 18.83 -1.15
CA LEU A 200 4.63 17.40 -0.99
C LEU A 200 4.43 16.91 0.45
N ARG A 201 4.72 17.76 1.45
CA ARG A 201 4.41 17.48 2.86
C ARG A 201 2.90 17.52 3.11
N GLY A 202 2.19 18.54 2.59
CA GLY A 202 0.74 18.67 2.73
C GLY A 202 -0.09 17.64 1.95
N LEU A 203 0.45 17.05 0.88
CA LEU A 203 -0.20 15.96 0.14
C LEU A 203 -0.18 14.62 0.91
N ARG A 204 0.56 14.55 2.01
CA ARG A 204 0.77 13.31 2.76
C ARG A 204 0.61 13.45 4.28
N THR A 205 0.06 14.56 4.77
CA THR A 205 -0.49 14.63 6.12
C THR A 205 -1.87 13.97 6.11
N PRO A 206 -2.05 12.73 6.60
CA PRO A 206 -3.07 12.58 7.64
C PRO A 206 -2.47 13.32 8.84
N GLU A 207 -3.03 14.46 9.24
CA GLU A 207 -2.59 15.21 10.43
C GLU A 207 -2.47 14.26 11.65
N PRO A 208 -1.27 13.80 12.06
CA PRO A 208 -1.14 12.88 13.19
C PRO A 208 -1.16 13.67 14.52
N GLU A 209 -0.85 14.96 14.48
CA GLU A 209 -0.84 15.85 15.64
C GLU A 209 -2.27 16.27 16.01
N ALA A 210 -3.13 16.56 15.02
CA ALA A 210 -4.56 16.71 15.25
C ALA A 210 -5.21 15.41 15.74
N ASP A 211 -4.79 14.25 15.19
CA ASP A 211 -5.29 12.94 15.65
C ASP A 211 -4.84 12.61 17.08
N PHE A 212 -3.61 12.92 17.51
CA PHE A 212 -3.19 12.64 18.90
C PHE A 212 -3.93 13.51 19.92
N ALA A 213 -4.11 14.80 19.63
CA ALA A 213 -4.89 15.69 20.49
C ALA A 213 -6.38 15.29 20.52
N ALA A 214 -6.96 14.98 19.37
CA ALA A 214 -8.34 14.50 19.26
C ALA A 214 -8.53 13.12 19.91
N LEU A 215 -7.59 12.19 19.75
CA LEU A 215 -7.60 10.88 20.41
C LEU A 215 -7.41 11.01 21.92
N SER A 216 -6.58 11.95 22.39
CA SER A 216 -6.40 12.23 23.82
C SER A 216 -7.68 12.82 24.42
N ALA A 217 -8.27 13.83 23.78
CA ALA A 217 -9.53 14.44 24.19
C ALA A 217 -10.69 13.42 24.16
N ALA A 218 -10.77 12.60 23.11
CA ALA A 218 -11.75 11.52 23.02
C ALA A 218 -11.55 10.48 24.14
N ARG A 219 -10.29 10.16 24.49
CA ARG A 219 -9.98 9.21 25.57
C ARG A 219 -10.36 9.76 26.95
N GLU A 220 -10.16 11.06 27.19
CA GLU A 220 -10.59 11.74 28.42
C GLU A 220 -12.13 11.77 28.54
N LEU A 221 -12.86 11.94 27.44
CA LEU A 221 -14.33 11.86 27.43
C LEU A 221 -14.86 10.44 27.67
N ILE A 222 -14.16 9.42 27.17
CA ILE A 222 -14.60 8.02 27.25
C ILE A 222 -14.44 7.44 28.67
N SER A 223 -13.50 7.93 29.48
CA SER A 223 -13.26 7.40 30.85
C SER A 223 -14.49 7.53 31.76
N PRO A 224 -15.06 8.72 31.99
CA PRO A 224 -16.21 8.88 32.88
C PRO A 224 -17.45 8.14 32.36
N ILE A 225 -17.61 8.04 31.04
CA ILE A 225 -18.70 7.25 30.42
C ILE A 225 -18.56 5.77 30.79
N LYS A 226 -17.36 5.20 30.70
CA LYS A 226 -17.13 3.79 31.04
C LYS A 226 -17.35 3.53 32.53
N GLU A 227 -16.89 4.42 33.38
CA GLU A 227 -17.04 4.31 34.83
C GLU A 227 -18.52 4.35 35.23
N PHE A 228 -19.31 5.29 34.69
CA PHE A 228 -20.74 5.35 34.94
C PHE A 228 -21.51 4.13 34.40
N LEU A 229 -21.16 3.66 33.19
CA LEU A 229 -21.81 2.47 32.61
C LEU A 229 -21.49 1.17 33.39
N ALA A 230 -20.35 1.12 34.09
CA ALA A 230 -19.93 -0.01 34.90
C ALA A 230 -20.62 -0.08 36.28
N LEU A 231 -21.30 0.99 36.71
CA LEU A 231 -22.05 0.99 37.97
C LEU A 231 -23.25 0.01 37.91
N PRO A 232 -23.66 -0.57 39.04
CA PRO A 232 -24.94 -1.27 39.16
C PRO A 232 -26.11 -0.32 38.86
N ASP A 233 -27.21 -0.83 38.29
CA ASP A 233 -28.35 0.02 37.88
C ASP A 233 -28.98 0.80 39.05
N GLU A 234 -28.91 0.26 40.27
CA GLU A 234 -29.39 0.89 41.50
C GLU A 234 -28.55 2.13 41.89
N GLU A 235 -27.28 2.17 41.48
CA GLU A 235 -26.33 3.24 41.80
C GLU A 235 -26.22 4.30 40.70
N LYS A 236 -26.67 3.99 39.47
CA LYS A 236 -26.67 4.92 38.33
C LYS A 236 -27.57 6.14 38.56
N GLY A 237 -28.75 5.93 39.14
CA GLY A 237 -29.71 7.01 39.42
C GLY A 237 -29.11 8.11 40.31
N PRO A 238 -28.60 7.75 41.51
CA PRO A 238 -27.91 8.68 42.39
C PRO A 238 -26.62 9.29 41.80
N ALA A 239 -25.86 8.53 41.00
CA ALA A 239 -24.60 8.98 40.42
C ALA A 239 -24.77 9.87 39.17
N LEU A 240 -25.97 9.94 38.58
CA LEU A 240 -26.22 10.63 37.31
C LEU A 240 -25.86 12.13 37.37
N GLY A 241 -26.17 12.79 38.48
CA GLY A 241 -25.87 14.22 38.67
C GLY A 241 -24.37 14.50 38.63
N MET A 242 -23.59 13.75 39.41
CA MET A 242 -22.12 13.86 39.44
C MET A 242 -21.51 13.51 38.09
N PHE A 243 -22.01 12.47 37.43
CA PHE A 243 -21.57 12.09 36.09
C PHE A 243 -21.77 13.22 35.07
N CYS A 244 -22.94 13.88 35.06
CA CYS A 244 -23.20 14.99 34.16
C CYS A 244 -22.30 16.20 34.42
N GLU A 245 -22.00 16.52 35.68
CA GLU A 245 -21.08 17.60 36.05
C GLU A 245 -19.65 17.30 35.59
N GLU A 246 -19.18 16.06 35.80
CA GLU A 246 -17.86 15.61 35.36
C GLU A 246 -17.74 15.65 33.82
N LEU A 247 -18.77 15.20 33.11
CA LEU A 247 -18.80 15.20 31.65
C LEU A 247 -18.83 16.62 31.07
N ALA A 248 -19.59 17.53 31.68
CA ALA A 248 -19.62 18.94 31.31
C ALA A 248 -18.25 19.61 31.53
N ALA A 249 -17.54 19.27 32.62
CA ALA A 249 -16.20 19.80 32.88
C ALA A 249 -15.16 19.32 31.85
N VAL A 250 -15.25 18.05 31.40
CA VAL A 250 -14.35 17.51 30.36
C VAL A 250 -14.66 18.14 28.99
N ILE A 251 -15.93 18.30 28.63
CA ILE A 251 -16.33 18.99 27.39
C ILE A 251 -15.84 20.44 27.38
N GLY A 252 -16.02 21.19 28.48
CA GLY A 252 -15.57 22.58 28.55
C GLY A 252 -14.07 22.75 28.37
N LYS A 253 -13.25 21.79 28.83
CA LYS A 253 -11.80 21.77 28.57
C LYS A 253 -11.47 21.50 27.11
N ALA A 254 -12.22 20.61 26.46
CA ALA A 254 -12.05 20.30 25.05
C ALA A 254 -12.42 21.50 24.15
N GLU A 255 -13.50 22.22 24.48
CA GLU A 255 -13.96 23.41 23.73
C GLU A 255 -13.06 24.64 23.94
N GLY A 256 -12.46 24.79 25.13
CA GLY A 256 -11.55 25.90 25.44
C GLY A 256 -10.18 25.83 24.74
N ALA A 257 -9.77 24.64 24.26
CA ALA A 257 -8.51 24.45 23.54
C ALA A 257 -8.56 24.99 22.10
N ASP A 258 -9.75 25.11 21.49
CA ASP A 258 -9.94 25.52 20.09
C ASP A 258 -9.90 27.05 19.87
N CYS A 259 -9.88 27.87 20.93
CA CYS A 259 -9.96 29.34 20.83
C CYS A 259 -8.61 30.08 20.74
N SER A 260 -7.47 29.40 20.63
CA SER A 260 -6.15 30.06 20.60
C SER A 260 -5.62 30.42 19.19
N GLY A 261 -6.46 30.28 18.15
CA GLY A 261 -6.08 30.46 16.73
C GLY A 261 -6.70 31.66 15.99
N CYS A 262 -7.13 32.73 16.66
CA CYS A 262 -7.64 33.92 15.96
C CYS A 262 -6.56 35.04 15.91
N PRO A 263 -6.06 35.45 14.73
CA PRO A 263 -5.16 36.58 14.62
C PRO A 263 -5.92 37.89 14.82
N GLN A 264 -5.37 38.79 15.66
CA GLN A 264 -5.72 40.21 15.67
C GLN A 264 -5.11 40.92 14.47
#